data_AF-Q2PFZ9-F1
#
_entry.id   AF-Q2PFZ9-F1
#
_cell.length_a   1.000
_cell.length_b   1.000
_cell.length_c   1.000
_cell.angle_alpha   90.00
_cell.angle_beta   90.00
_cell.angle_gamma   90.00
#
_symmetry.space_group_name_H-M   'P 1'
#
loop_
_entity.id
_entity.type
_entity.pdbx_description
1 polymer ?
#
loop_
_entity_poly.entity_id
_entity_poly.type
_entity_poly.pdbx_seq_one_letter_code
_entity_poly.pdbx_strand_id
1 'polypeptide(L)'
;MTYPEGAPLSDLEYYSNDLFVAVLFKSVDFNWLQAMVKNETLPFWVRLFFWKQVAEKIPLQPKHFRILNPVIIKETAFDILQYSEPQSRFWGRDKNVPTIGVIAVVLATHLCDEVSLAGFGYDLNQPRTPLHYFDNQCMAAMNFQTMHNVTTETKFLLKPVKEGVVKDLSGGIHCEF
;
A
#
# COMPACT_ATOMS: atom_id res chain seq x y z
N MET A 1 -2.95 7.73 0.37
CA MET A 1 -2.25 6.96 1.41
C MET A 1 -0.95 6.44 0.83
N THR A 2 0.21 6.70 1.44
CA THR A 2 1.51 6.29 0.92
C THR A 2 2.57 6.18 2.02
N TYR A 3 3.77 5.74 1.68
CA TYR A 3 4.96 5.60 2.52
C TYR A 3 6.15 6.27 1.81
N PRO A 4 7.32 6.48 2.45
CA PRO A 4 8.39 7.30 1.86
C PRO A 4 8.79 6.90 0.44
N GLU A 5 8.97 5.60 0.19
CA GLU A 5 9.30 5.08 -1.13
C GLU A 5 8.08 5.06 -2.07
N GLY A 6 6.85 4.97 -1.57
CA GLY A 6 5.64 5.05 -2.39
C GLY A 6 5.20 6.46 -2.78
N ALA A 7 5.79 7.49 -2.19
CA ALA A 7 5.33 8.86 -2.35
C ALA A 7 5.73 9.44 -3.73
N PRO A 8 4.83 10.16 -4.42
CA PRO A 8 5.19 10.90 -5.62
C PRO A 8 6.40 11.81 -5.43
N LEU A 9 7.31 11.79 -6.40
CA LEU A 9 8.51 12.64 -6.36
C LEU A 9 8.25 14.04 -6.94
N SER A 10 7.22 14.17 -7.78
CA SER A 10 6.87 15.42 -8.43
C SER A 10 5.88 16.22 -7.59
N ASP A 11 6.16 17.51 -7.39
CA ASP A 11 5.23 18.44 -6.74
C ASP A 11 3.88 18.55 -7.47
N LEU A 12 3.85 18.23 -8.78
CA LEU A 12 2.64 18.28 -9.61
C LEU A 12 1.63 17.17 -9.30
N GLU A 13 2.04 16.14 -8.56
CA GLU A 13 1.18 15.02 -8.16
C GLU A 13 0.46 15.28 -6.82
N TYR A 14 0.68 16.46 -6.21
CA TYR A 14 0.04 16.87 -4.97
C TYR A 14 -0.89 18.05 -5.19
N TYR A 15 -2.16 17.88 -4.83
CA TYR A 15 -3.17 18.95 -4.87
C TYR A 15 -3.32 19.59 -3.50
N SER A 16 -3.62 20.89 -3.47
CA SER A 16 -3.64 21.68 -2.24
C SER A 16 -4.67 21.22 -1.19
N ASN A 17 -5.70 20.49 -1.61
CA ASN A 17 -6.75 19.90 -0.79
C ASN A 17 -6.54 18.41 -0.48
N ASP A 18 -5.42 17.81 -0.89
CA ASP A 18 -5.14 16.40 -0.62
C ASP A 18 -4.97 16.14 0.89
N LEU A 19 -5.49 14.99 1.32
CA LEU A 19 -5.20 14.43 2.64
C LEU A 19 -4.04 13.43 2.51
N PHE A 20 -2.86 13.80 3.02
CA PHE A 20 -1.69 12.94 2.99
C PHE A 20 -1.71 11.95 4.15
N VAL A 21 -2.08 10.71 3.88
CA VAL A 21 -2.07 9.63 4.88
C VAL A 21 -0.77 8.85 4.78
N ALA A 22 0.12 9.01 5.76
CA ALA A 22 1.40 8.32 5.88
C ALA A 22 1.22 6.92 6.48
N VAL A 23 1.77 5.91 5.81
CA VAL A 23 1.88 4.51 6.25
C VAL A 23 3.32 4.27 6.66
N LEU A 24 3.51 3.79 7.89
CA LEU A 24 4.83 3.66 8.51
C LEU A 24 5.14 2.18 8.71
N PHE A 25 6.13 1.67 7.98
CA PHE A 25 6.56 0.27 8.02
C PHE A 25 7.86 0.07 8.81
N LYS A 26 8.70 1.11 8.88
CA LYS A 26 9.97 1.10 9.60
C LYS A 26 10.19 2.41 10.34
N SER A 27 11.03 2.39 11.38
CA SER A 27 11.27 3.55 12.25
C SER A 27 11.75 4.79 11.48
N VAL A 28 12.56 4.62 10.44
CA VAL A 28 13.03 5.73 9.60
C VAL A 28 11.94 6.42 8.79
N ASP A 29 10.78 5.78 8.61
CA ASP A 29 9.63 6.41 7.96
C ASP A 29 9.09 7.57 8.82
N PHE A 30 9.19 7.47 10.16
CA PHE A 30 8.86 8.59 11.07
C PHE A 30 9.83 9.76 10.89
N ASN A 31 11.14 9.50 10.75
CA ASN A 31 12.12 10.56 10.51
C ASN A 31 11.83 11.30 9.21
N TRP A 32 11.48 10.56 8.16
CA TRP A 32 11.07 11.14 6.88
C TRP A 32 9.79 11.96 7.01
N LEU A 33 8.75 11.42 7.64
CA LEU A 33 7.49 12.13 7.84
C LEU A 33 7.69 13.43 8.63
N GLN A 34 8.49 13.38 9.71
CA GLN A 34 8.83 14.56 10.49
C GLN A 34 9.49 15.63 9.61
N ALA A 35 10.46 15.24 8.77
CA ALA A 35 11.13 16.16 7.85
C ALA A 35 10.13 16.78 6.85
N MET A 36 9.21 15.99 6.27
CA MET A 36 8.20 16.51 5.34
C MET A 36 7.25 17.50 6.01
N VAL A 37 6.77 17.18 7.21
CA VAL A 37 5.82 18.03 7.97
C VAL A 37 6.48 19.34 8.42
N LYS A 38 7.76 19.29 8.82
CA LYS A 38 8.52 20.49 9.25
C LYS A 38 9.15 21.26 8.09
N ASN A 39 9.05 20.74 6.86
CA ASN A 39 9.76 21.26 5.70
C ASN A 39 11.28 21.35 5.94
N GLU A 40 11.84 20.31 6.55
CA GLU A 40 13.26 20.14 6.87
C GLU A 40 13.93 19.17 5.88
N THR A 41 15.25 19.25 5.75
CA THR A 41 16.02 18.31 4.94
C THR A 41 16.25 17.00 5.68
N LEU A 42 16.02 15.87 5.01
CA LEU A 42 16.30 14.56 5.58
C LEU A 42 17.81 14.32 5.66
N PRO A 43 18.37 13.95 6.83
CA PRO A 43 19.80 13.67 6.98
C PRO A 43 20.27 12.57 6.02
N PHE A 44 21.46 12.74 5.43
CA PHE A 44 22.02 11.81 4.46
C PHE A 44 22.03 10.35 4.96
N TRP A 45 22.43 10.13 6.21
CA TRP A 45 22.46 8.79 6.82
C TRP A 45 21.09 8.12 6.89
N VAL A 46 20.02 8.88 7.07
CA VAL A 46 18.64 8.34 7.08
C VAL A 46 18.23 7.90 5.68
N ARG A 47 18.68 8.60 4.64
CA ARG A 47 18.37 8.27 3.24
C ARG A 47 18.86 6.87 2.85
N LEU A 48 19.94 6.38 3.46
CA LEU A 48 20.51 5.06 3.21
C LEU A 48 19.61 3.89 3.64
N PHE A 49 18.57 4.15 4.45
CA PHE A 49 17.62 3.13 4.90
C PHE A 49 16.42 2.94 3.95
N PHE A 50 16.32 3.75 2.89
CA PHE A 50 15.30 3.58 1.85
C PHE A 50 15.90 2.83 0.67
N TRP A 51 15.13 1.87 0.13
CA TRP A 51 15.59 1.03 -0.98
C TRP A 51 15.49 1.71 -2.35
N LYS A 52 14.87 2.89 -2.41
CA LYS A 52 14.85 3.78 -3.57
C LYS A 52 14.77 5.24 -3.12
N GLN A 53 14.87 6.15 -4.08
CA GLN A 53 14.68 7.58 -3.85
C GLN A 53 13.29 7.86 -3.25
N VAL A 54 13.26 8.78 -2.27
CA VAL A 54 12.05 9.24 -1.59
C VAL A 54 11.85 10.73 -1.86
N ALA A 55 10.61 11.22 -1.75
CA ALA A 55 10.34 12.64 -1.90
C ALA A 55 11.09 13.45 -0.84
N GLU A 56 11.74 14.54 -1.25
CA GLU A 56 12.48 15.42 -0.33
C GLU A 56 11.61 16.55 0.22
N LYS A 57 10.44 16.77 -0.39
CA LYS A 57 9.45 17.75 0.01
C LYS A 57 8.07 17.24 -0.38
N ILE A 58 7.07 17.59 0.43
CA ILE A 58 5.66 17.39 0.11
C ILE A 58 5.00 18.77 0.23
N PRO A 59 4.43 19.33 -0.85
CA PRO A 59 3.92 20.70 -0.89
C PRO A 59 2.53 20.83 -0.22
N LEU A 60 2.34 20.22 0.95
CA LEU A 60 1.11 20.24 1.72
C LEU A 60 1.31 20.90 3.08
N GLN A 61 0.25 21.50 3.63
CA GLN A 61 0.28 22.08 4.97
C GLN A 61 0.26 20.98 6.04
N PRO A 62 0.91 21.16 7.21
CA PRO A 62 0.92 20.17 8.30
C PRO A 62 -0.46 19.62 8.68
N LYS A 63 -1.51 20.44 8.62
CA LYS A 63 -2.90 20.06 8.92
C LYS A 63 -3.47 18.99 7.97
N HIS A 64 -2.88 18.78 6.80
CA HIS A 64 -3.30 17.78 5.82
C HIS A 64 -2.62 16.42 6.01
N PHE A 65 -1.63 16.31 6.91
CA PHE A 65 -0.98 15.05 7.19
C PHE A 65 -1.77 14.23 8.22
N ARG A 66 -1.85 12.93 7.98
CA ARG A 66 -2.39 11.92 8.90
C ARG A 66 -1.41 10.75 8.96
N ILE A 67 -1.39 10.06 10.08
CA ILE A 67 -0.65 8.80 10.24
C ILE A 67 -1.70 7.70 10.28
N LEU A 68 -1.55 6.70 9.41
CA LEU A 68 -2.36 5.49 9.50
C LEU A 68 -2.05 4.79 10.83
N ASN A 69 -3.08 4.49 11.62
CA ASN A 69 -2.90 3.73 12.85
C ASN A 69 -2.36 2.33 12.51
N PRO A 70 -1.16 1.93 13.00
CA PRO A 70 -0.57 0.62 12.70
C PRO A 70 -1.45 -0.57 13.12
N VAL A 71 -2.42 -0.36 14.02
CA VAL A 71 -3.41 -1.39 14.38
C VAL A 71 -4.17 -1.89 13.14
N ILE A 72 -4.52 -1.01 12.20
CA ILE A 72 -5.22 -1.42 10.96
C ILE A 72 -4.33 -2.32 10.11
N ILE A 73 -3.03 -2.04 10.04
CA ILE A 73 -2.06 -2.89 9.32
C ILE A 73 -1.97 -4.26 9.99
N LYS A 74 -1.90 -4.28 11.34
CA LYS A 74 -1.85 -5.50 12.14
C LYS A 74 -3.10 -6.36 11.97
N GLU A 75 -4.28 -5.75 12.08
CA GLU A 75 -5.59 -6.40 11.90
C GLU A 75 -5.72 -6.97 10.47
N THR A 76 -5.37 -6.15 9.46
CA THR A 76 -5.35 -6.59 8.06
C THR A 76 -4.47 -7.83 7.89
N ALA A 77 -3.27 -7.82 8.48
CA ALA A 77 -2.31 -8.92 8.33
C ALA A 77 -2.73 -10.20 9.05
N PHE A 78 -3.07 -10.12 10.34
CA PHE A 78 -3.18 -11.30 11.20
C PHE A 78 -4.62 -11.74 11.42
N ASP A 79 -5.56 -10.81 11.55
CA ASP A 79 -6.96 -11.15 11.86
C ASP A 79 -7.74 -11.43 10.58
N ILE A 80 -7.50 -10.65 9.53
CA ILE A 80 -8.22 -10.71 8.26
C ILE A 80 -7.53 -11.65 7.26
N LEU A 81 -6.26 -11.41 6.94
CA LEU A 81 -5.51 -12.21 5.97
C LEU A 81 -4.91 -13.50 6.57
N GLN A 82 -4.94 -13.64 7.90
CA GLN A 82 -4.43 -14.80 8.63
C GLN A 82 -2.98 -15.14 8.27
N TYR A 83 -2.16 -14.11 8.03
CA TYR A 83 -0.74 -14.31 7.84
C TYR A 83 -0.09 -14.84 9.12
N SER A 84 1.01 -15.57 8.96
CA SER A 84 1.78 -16.01 10.12
C SER A 84 2.51 -14.82 10.74
N GLU A 85 2.57 -14.81 12.08
CA GLU A 85 3.39 -13.84 12.80
C GLU A 85 4.85 -13.89 12.30
N PRO A 86 5.56 -12.74 12.33
CA PRO A 86 6.95 -12.68 11.87
C PRO A 86 7.81 -13.68 12.63
N GLN A 87 8.46 -14.58 11.90
CA GLN A 87 9.39 -15.54 12.45
C GLN A 87 10.82 -15.07 12.19
N SER A 88 11.70 -15.20 13.18
CA SER A 88 13.14 -15.01 12.95
C SER A 88 13.63 -16.14 12.04
N ARG A 89 13.81 -15.84 10.75
CA ARG A 89 14.30 -16.79 9.74
C ARG A 89 15.72 -16.45 9.35
N PHE A 90 16.55 -17.49 9.22
CA PHE A 90 17.92 -17.38 8.72
C PHE A 90 17.98 -16.97 7.24
N TRP A 91 16.97 -17.33 6.44
CA TRP A 91 16.87 -17.01 5.01
C TRP A 91 15.42 -16.73 4.59
N GLY A 92 15.25 -15.84 3.63
CA GLY A 92 13.93 -15.41 3.13
C GLY A 92 13.27 -14.35 4.03
N ARG A 93 12.26 -13.67 3.48
CA ARG A 93 11.39 -12.76 4.23
C ARG A 93 10.00 -13.38 4.34
N ASP A 94 9.32 -13.12 5.43
CA ASP A 94 7.93 -13.54 5.56
C ASP A 94 7.06 -12.72 4.62
N LYS A 95 6.19 -13.40 3.87
CA LYS A 95 5.16 -12.77 3.03
C LYS A 95 3.96 -12.37 3.88
N ASN A 96 4.20 -11.60 4.92
CA ASN A 96 3.22 -11.26 5.95
C ASN A 96 2.91 -9.75 6.02
N VAL A 97 3.37 -8.96 5.04
CA VAL A 97 3.01 -7.55 4.93
C VAL A 97 1.88 -7.45 3.89
N PRO A 98 0.68 -6.97 4.25
CA PRO A 98 -0.38 -6.75 3.29
C PRO A 98 0.00 -5.64 2.30
N THR A 99 -0.52 -5.67 1.08
CA THR A 99 -0.41 -4.52 0.18
C THR A 99 -1.14 -3.30 0.74
N ILE A 100 -0.66 -2.11 0.39
CA ILE A 100 -1.35 -0.84 0.71
C ILE A 100 -2.77 -0.83 0.17
N GLY A 101 -3.01 -1.49 -0.98
CA GLY A 101 -4.34 -1.65 -1.54
C GLY A 101 -5.29 -2.35 -0.58
N VAL A 102 -4.93 -3.54 -0.06
CA VAL A 102 -5.79 -4.27 0.88
C VAL A 102 -5.92 -3.57 2.23
N ILE A 103 -4.85 -2.94 2.72
CA ILE A 103 -4.91 -2.10 3.93
C ILE A 103 -5.93 -0.96 3.73
N ALA A 104 -5.97 -0.35 2.55
CA ALA A 104 -6.93 0.72 2.23
C ALA A 104 -8.36 0.18 2.18
N VAL A 105 -8.59 -1.03 1.65
CA VAL A 105 -9.90 -1.68 1.66
C VAL A 105 -10.39 -1.87 3.09
N VAL A 106 -9.58 -2.49 3.95
CA VAL A 106 -9.93 -2.71 5.37
C VAL A 106 -10.20 -1.38 6.07
N LEU A 107 -9.30 -0.40 5.93
CA LEU A 107 -9.51 0.94 6.48
C LEU A 107 -10.85 1.55 6.03
N ALA A 108 -11.17 1.46 4.74
CA ALA A 108 -12.42 1.99 4.20
C ALA A 108 -13.65 1.32 4.85
N THR A 109 -13.61 0.00 5.10
CA THR A 109 -14.73 -0.69 5.78
C THR A 109 -14.93 -0.26 7.24
N HIS A 110 -13.89 0.29 7.90
CA HIS A 110 -14.05 0.88 9.24
C HIS A 110 -14.58 2.33 9.21
N LEU A 111 -14.47 3.02 8.08
CA LEU A 111 -14.74 4.46 7.97
C LEU A 111 -15.99 4.81 7.16
N CYS A 112 -16.42 3.92 6.27
CA CYS A 112 -17.45 4.18 5.27
C CYS A 112 -18.62 3.20 5.43
N ASP A 113 -19.84 3.68 5.17
CA ASP A 113 -21.04 2.82 5.12
C ASP A 113 -21.06 1.93 3.87
N GLU A 114 -20.51 2.42 2.76
CA GLU A 114 -20.39 1.71 1.49
C GLU A 114 -18.98 1.84 0.92
N VAL A 115 -18.45 0.73 0.39
CA VAL A 115 -17.10 0.70 -0.21
C VAL A 115 -17.19 0.14 -1.63
N SER A 116 -16.66 0.90 -2.58
CA SER A 116 -16.51 0.48 -3.98
C SER A 116 -15.03 0.43 -4.37
N LEU A 117 -14.65 -0.63 -5.08
CA LEU A 117 -13.27 -0.92 -5.49
C LEU A 117 -13.13 -0.75 -7.00
N ALA A 118 -12.02 -0.16 -7.44
CA ALA A 118 -11.65 -0.07 -8.85
C ALA A 118 -10.14 -0.26 -8.99
N GLY A 119 -9.72 -0.96 -10.04
CA GLY A 119 -8.29 -1.21 -10.29
C GLY A 119 -7.67 -2.27 -9.38
N PHE A 120 -8.50 -3.16 -8.82
CA PHE A 120 -8.06 -4.35 -8.09
C PHE A 120 -8.14 -5.58 -8.98
N GLY A 121 -7.17 -6.48 -8.85
CA GLY A 121 -7.07 -7.71 -9.62
C GLY A 121 -5.63 -8.01 -10.01
N TYR A 122 -5.20 -9.24 -9.79
CA TYR A 122 -3.88 -9.71 -10.22
C TYR A 122 -4.04 -11.03 -10.97
N ASP A 123 -3.88 -10.99 -12.30
CA ASP A 123 -3.82 -12.21 -13.10
C ASP A 123 -2.37 -12.64 -13.35
N LEU A 124 -1.84 -13.43 -12.41
CA LEU A 124 -0.47 -13.94 -12.50
C LEU A 124 -0.26 -14.92 -13.67
N ASN A 125 -1.32 -15.44 -14.29
CA ASN A 125 -1.23 -16.30 -15.48
C ASN A 125 -1.01 -15.49 -16.77
N GLN A 126 -1.22 -14.17 -16.74
CA GLN A 126 -1.00 -13.26 -17.85
C GLN A 126 0.18 -12.30 -17.60
N PRO A 127 1.44 -12.78 -17.53
CA PRO A 127 2.59 -12.00 -17.08
C PRO A 127 2.94 -10.78 -17.94
N ARG A 128 2.43 -10.69 -19.18
CA ARG A 128 2.67 -9.58 -20.12
C ARG A 128 1.61 -8.48 -20.05
N THR A 129 0.54 -8.67 -19.28
CA THR A 129 -0.47 -7.62 -19.10
C THR A 129 0.10 -6.47 -18.26
N PRO A 130 -0.37 -5.23 -18.47
CA PRO A 130 0.02 -4.10 -17.64
C PRO A 130 -0.33 -4.34 -16.16
N LEU A 131 0.63 -4.07 -15.26
CA LEU A 131 0.43 -4.10 -13.82
C LEU A 131 -0.25 -2.82 -13.33
N HIS A 132 0.13 -1.67 -13.89
CA HIS A 132 -0.49 -0.39 -13.60
C HIS A 132 -1.18 0.17 -14.84
N TYR A 133 -2.19 1.01 -14.64
CA TYR A 133 -2.93 1.64 -15.73
C TYR A 133 -2.22 2.83 -16.37
N PHE A 134 -1.15 3.35 -15.75
CA PHE A 134 -0.47 4.59 -16.12
C PHE A 134 0.98 4.38 -16.60
N ASP A 135 1.52 3.18 -16.48
CA ASP A 135 2.89 2.86 -16.89
C ASP A 135 2.96 1.54 -17.70
N ASN A 136 4.18 1.17 -18.10
CA ASN A 136 4.44 -0.02 -18.90
C ASN A 136 5.00 -1.20 -18.08
N GLN A 137 4.86 -1.17 -16.75
CA GLN A 137 5.31 -2.29 -15.92
C GLN A 137 4.37 -3.48 -16.14
N CYS A 138 4.93 -4.66 -16.40
CA CYS A 138 4.13 -5.86 -16.64
C CYS A 138 3.84 -6.62 -15.35
N MET A 139 2.75 -7.39 -15.33
CA MET A 139 2.31 -8.24 -14.22
C MET A 139 3.40 -9.20 -13.71
N ALA A 140 4.33 -9.62 -14.58
CA ALA A 140 5.51 -10.41 -14.19
C ALA A 140 6.33 -9.80 -13.04
N ALA A 141 6.31 -8.47 -12.86
CA ALA A 141 6.99 -7.79 -11.76
C ALA A 141 6.50 -8.25 -10.37
N MET A 142 5.25 -8.70 -10.27
CA MET A 142 4.66 -9.21 -9.03
C MET A 142 5.33 -10.49 -8.53
N ASN A 143 5.92 -11.30 -9.42
CA ASN A 143 6.62 -12.52 -9.04
C ASN A 143 7.92 -12.24 -8.25
N PHE A 144 8.47 -11.03 -8.36
CA PHE A 144 9.65 -10.59 -7.62
C PHE A 144 9.31 -9.92 -6.27
N GLN A 145 8.01 -9.74 -5.97
CA GLN A 145 7.58 -9.20 -4.68
C GLN A 145 7.68 -10.27 -3.59
N THR A 146 8.61 -10.05 -2.67
CA THR A 146 8.96 -11.03 -1.62
C THR A 146 8.23 -10.80 -0.30
N MET A 147 7.55 -9.66 -0.15
CA MET A 147 6.90 -9.25 1.12
C MET A 147 5.39 -9.50 1.15
N HIS A 148 4.75 -9.59 -0.01
CA HIS A 148 3.30 -9.65 -0.15
C HIS A 148 2.85 -11.03 -0.62
N ASN A 149 1.68 -11.48 -0.15
CA ASN A 149 1.01 -12.66 -0.66
C ASN A 149 -0.28 -12.27 -1.38
N VAL A 150 -0.12 -11.79 -2.62
CA VAL A 150 -1.23 -11.32 -3.45
C VAL A 150 -2.24 -12.41 -3.79
N THR A 151 -1.84 -13.68 -3.79
CA THR A 151 -2.78 -14.79 -3.96
C THR A 151 -3.75 -14.89 -2.78
N THR A 152 -3.26 -14.76 -1.53
CA THR A 152 -4.13 -14.73 -0.34
C THR A 152 -4.99 -13.47 -0.33
N GLU A 153 -4.43 -12.31 -0.71
CA GLU A 153 -5.18 -11.06 -0.82
C GLU A 153 -6.31 -11.14 -1.84
N THR A 154 -6.07 -11.70 -3.03
CA THR A 154 -7.12 -11.92 -4.03
C THR A 154 -8.21 -12.84 -3.51
N LYS A 155 -7.85 -13.94 -2.82
CA LYS A 155 -8.83 -14.84 -2.18
C LYS A 155 -9.66 -14.14 -1.13
N PHE A 156 -9.03 -13.28 -0.34
CA PHE A 156 -9.74 -12.43 0.62
C PHE A 156 -10.74 -11.54 -0.09
N LEU A 157 -10.33 -10.78 -1.11
CA LEU A 157 -11.19 -9.81 -1.82
C LEU A 157 -12.37 -10.45 -2.56
N LEU A 158 -12.22 -11.68 -3.07
CA LEU A 158 -13.32 -12.41 -3.72
C LEU A 158 -14.54 -12.58 -2.82
N LYS A 159 -14.34 -12.82 -1.52
CA LYS A 159 -15.42 -13.09 -0.56
C LYS A 159 -16.33 -11.89 -0.28
N PRO A 160 -15.84 -10.72 0.19
CA PRO A 160 -16.69 -9.56 0.46
C PRO A 160 -17.32 -9.01 -0.83
N VAL A 161 -16.68 -9.15 -1.99
CA VAL A 161 -17.33 -8.79 -3.26
C VAL A 161 -18.48 -9.74 -3.56
N LYS A 162 -18.29 -11.06 -3.43
CA LYS A 162 -19.35 -12.06 -3.64
C LYS A 162 -20.53 -11.89 -2.67
N GLU A 163 -20.24 -11.54 -1.42
CA GLU A 163 -21.24 -11.33 -0.37
C GLU A 163 -21.89 -9.94 -0.43
N GLY A 164 -21.45 -9.06 -1.34
CA GLY A 164 -22.01 -7.72 -1.50
C GLY A 164 -21.60 -6.72 -0.41
N VAL A 165 -20.60 -7.05 0.40
CA VAL A 165 -20.03 -6.16 1.43
C VAL A 165 -19.25 -5.01 0.78
N VAL A 166 -18.56 -5.29 -0.33
CA VAL A 166 -17.88 -4.28 -1.14
C VAL A 166 -18.25 -4.47 -2.61
N LYS A 167 -18.30 -3.37 -3.37
CA LYS A 167 -18.68 -3.42 -4.80
C LYS A 167 -17.44 -3.34 -5.69
N ASP A 168 -17.23 -4.31 -6.58
CA ASP A 168 -16.20 -4.21 -7.61
C ASP A 168 -16.75 -3.47 -8.84
N LEU A 169 -16.21 -2.28 -9.11
CA LEU A 169 -16.60 -1.44 -10.25
C LEU A 169 -15.87 -1.82 -11.53
N SER A 170 -14.68 -2.41 -11.41
CA SER A 170 -13.82 -2.76 -12.55
C SER A 170 -14.01 -4.19 -13.03
N GLY A 171 -14.60 -5.06 -12.21
CA GLY A 171 -14.73 -6.49 -12.48
C GLY A 171 -13.42 -7.26 -12.41
N GLY A 172 -12.33 -6.64 -11.98
CA GLY A 172 -10.98 -7.24 -11.96
C GLY A 172 -10.76 -8.24 -10.81
N ILE A 173 -11.62 -8.25 -9.78
CA ILE A 173 -11.53 -9.20 -8.67
C ILE A 173 -12.24 -10.52 -9.03
N HIS A 174 -13.39 -10.44 -9.71
CA HIS A 174 -14.22 -11.58 -10.12
C HIS A 174 -13.96 -12.06 -11.56
N CYS A 175 -12.72 -11.94 -12.06
CA CYS A 175 -12.38 -12.58 -13.32
C CYS A 175 -12.23 -14.10 -13.13
N GLU A 176 -13.19 -14.89 -13.64
CA GLU A 176 -12.91 -16.27 -14.04
C GLU A 176 -12.05 -16.21 -15.32
N PHE A 177 -10.75 -16.45 -15.20
CA PHE A 177 -9.88 -16.72 -16.36
C PHE A 177 -9.81 -18.22 -16.63
#